data_AF-A0ABD3ZLX9-F1
#
_entry.id   AF-A0ABD3ZLX9-F1
#
_cell.length_a   1.000
_cell.length_b   1.000
_cell.length_c   1.000
_cell.angle_alpha   90.00
_cell.angle_beta   90.00
_cell.angle_gamma   90.00
#
_symmetry.space_group_name_H-M   'P 1'
#
loop_
_entity.id
_entity.type
_entity.pdbx_description
1 polymer ?
#
loop_
_entity_poly.entity_id
_entity_poly.type
_entity_poly.pdbx_seq_one_letter_code
_entity_poly.pdbx_strand_id
1 'polypeptide(L)'
;MPYVQVKYAGALVLGQYYRGATPAQRDAYFKAFQSYLEQAYGQALAMYHGQTYNIAPERDLGDATIVPIRVTIIDPQGRPPVRLDFQWRKNSQTGNWQAFDMIAEGVSMITTKQNEWASILRQNGVDGLTKQLISSAQQPITLDQK
;
A
#
# COMPACT_ATOMS: atom_id res chain seq x y z
N MET A 1 -9.48 5.44 3.45
CA MET A 1 -9.30 4.24 2.59
C MET A 1 -10.06 3.03 3.15
N PRO A 2 -11.38 2.88 2.91
CA PRO A 2 -12.22 1.90 3.61
C PRO A 2 -11.91 0.42 3.27
N TYR A 3 -11.49 0.15 2.03
CA TYR A 3 -11.24 -1.22 1.55
C TYR A 3 -9.79 -1.69 1.76
N VAL A 4 -8.95 -0.88 2.43
CA VAL A 4 -7.55 -1.24 2.69
C VAL A 4 -7.36 -1.52 4.18
N GLN A 5 -6.74 -2.65 4.50
CA GLN A 5 -6.42 -3.03 5.87
C GLN A 5 -5.10 -2.36 6.33
N VAL A 6 -5.11 -1.03 6.42
CA VAL A 6 -3.92 -0.17 6.61
C VAL A 6 -3.04 -0.63 7.78
N LYS A 7 -3.64 -0.90 8.95
CA LYS A 7 -2.87 -1.34 10.13
C LYS A 7 -2.17 -2.68 9.92
N TYR A 8 -2.80 -3.60 9.19
CA TYR A 8 -2.19 -4.90 8.90
C TYR A 8 -1.02 -4.75 7.93
N ALA A 9 -1.21 -4.00 6.83
CA ALA A 9 -0.14 -3.67 5.88
C ALA A 9 1.05 -2.98 6.58
N GLY A 10 0.79 -1.94 7.39
CA GLY A 10 1.83 -1.24 8.13
C GLY A 10 2.56 -2.12 9.14
N ALA A 11 1.85 -3.01 9.83
CA ALA A 11 2.48 -3.97 10.75
C ALA A 11 3.40 -4.95 10.01
N LEU A 12 3.00 -5.41 8.82
CA LEU A 12 3.86 -6.24 7.97
C LEU A 12 5.11 -5.47 7.54
N VAL A 13 4.99 -4.20 7.15
CA VAL A 13 6.15 -3.36 6.80
C VAL A 13 7.11 -3.17 7.97
N LEU A 14 6.60 -2.97 9.18
CA LEU A 14 7.44 -2.88 10.39
C LEU A 14 8.13 -4.20 10.74
N GLY A 15 7.56 -5.35 10.36
CA GLY A 15 8.13 -6.67 10.64
C GLY A 15 8.48 -6.86 12.12
N GLN A 16 9.74 -7.19 12.41
CA GLN A 16 10.23 -7.41 13.78
C GLN A 16 10.12 -6.16 14.67
N TYR A 17 10.22 -4.96 14.10
CA TYR A 17 10.18 -3.70 14.85
C TYR A 17 8.80 -3.43 15.44
N TYR A 18 7.74 -4.03 14.89
CA TYR A 18 6.39 -3.91 15.43
C TYR A 18 6.31 -4.40 16.88
N ARG A 19 6.94 -5.55 17.18
CA ARG A 19 6.89 -6.16 18.52
C ARG A 19 7.55 -5.29 19.59
N GLY A 20 8.65 -4.61 19.25
CA GLY A 20 9.39 -3.73 20.16
C GLY A 20 8.78 -2.33 20.32
N ALA A 21 7.88 -1.91 19.43
CA ALA A 21 7.25 -0.59 19.51
C ALA A 21 6.19 -0.52 20.62
N THR A 22 6.18 0.59 21.36
CA THR A 22 5.14 0.87 22.36
C THR A 22 3.78 1.14 21.70
N PRO A 23 2.66 1.04 22.43
CA PRO A 23 1.34 1.40 21.89
C PRO A 23 1.30 2.81 21.27
N ALA A 24 1.89 3.80 21.94
CA ALA A 24 1.94 5.18 21.45
C ALA A 24 2.75 5.31 20.15
N GLN A 25 3.89 4.60 20.03
CA GLN A 25 4.68 4.58 18.80
C GLN A 25 3.91 3.92 17.64
N ARG A 26 3.19 2.82 17.91
CA ARG A 26 2.36 2.15 16.91
C ARG A 26 1.23 3.05 16.42
N ASP A 27 0.55 3.75 17.32
CA ASP A 27 -0.56 4.64 16.96
C ASP A 27 -0.06 5.83 16.13
N ALA A 28 1.05 6.45 16.52
CA ALA A 28 1.68 7.52 15.75
C ALA A 28 2.13 7.03 14.37
N TYR A 29 2.78 5.87 14.31
CA TYR A 29 3.19 5.22 13.06
C TYR A 29 2.00 4.95 12.14
N PHE A 30 0.91 4.35 12.63
CA PHE A 30 -0.23 4.00 11.78
C PHE A 30 -0.94 5.24 11.23
N LYS A 31 -1.03 6.31 12.02
CA LYS A 31 -1.56 7.59 11.54
C LYS A 31 -0.68 8.16 10.42
N ALA A 32 0.64 8.20 10.63
CA ALA A 32 1.59 8.68 9.62
C ALA A 32 1.60 7.82 8.36
N PHE A 33 1.56 6.49 8.52
CA PHE A 33 1.52 5.53 7.42
C PHE A 33 0.25 5.68 6.59
N GLN A 34 -0.91 5.87 7.21
CA GLN A 34 -2.14 6.14 6.48
C GLN A 34 -2.04 7.43 5.65
N SER A 35 -1.57 8.53 6.24
CA SER A 35 -1.40 9.80 5.51
C SER A 35 -0.37 9.69 4.39
N TYR A 36 0.70 8.92 4.59
CA TYR A 36 1.65 8.61 3.53
C TYR A 36 1.00 7.84 2.38
N LEU A 37 0.17 6.83 2.66
CA LEU A 37 -0.54 6.10 1.60
C LEU A 37 -1.50 7.01 0.84
N GLU A 38 -2.25 7.87 1.54
CA GLU A 38 -3.14 8.85 0.92
C GLU A 38 -2.37 9.78 -0.03
N GLN A 39 -1.22 10.29 0.39
CA GLN A 39 -0.36 11.13 -0.46
C GLN A 39 0.21 10.34 -1.64
N ALA A 40 0.77 9.15 -1.41
CA ALA A 40 1.43 8.36 -2.44
C ALA A 40 0.46 7.88 -3.53
N TYR A 41 -0.73 7.40 -3.14
CA TYR A 41 -1.77 7.03 -4.10
C TYR A 41 -2.42 8.25 -4.75
N GLY A 42 -2.55 9.38 -4.03
CA GLY A 42 -2.95 10.64 -4.62
C GLY A 42 -1.99 11.08 -5.74
N GLN A 43 -0.68 10.99 -5.51
CA GLN A 43 0.34 11.28 -6.52
C GLN A 43 0.29 10.28 -7.68
N ALA A 44 0.02 8.99 -7.42
CA ALA A 44 -0.15 8.01 -8.49
C ALA A 44 -1.36 8.31 -9.37
N LEU A 45 -2.47 8.74 -8.77
CA LEU A 45 -3.67 9.16 -9.50
C LEU A 45 -3.48 10.47 -10.26
N ALA A 46 -2.59 11.36 -9.80
CA ALA A 46 -2.23 12.58 -10.52
C ALA A 46 -1.51 12.31 -11.86
N MET A 47 -1.00 11.10 -12.09
CA MET A 47 -0.43 10.66 -13.38
C MET A 47 -1.49 10.17 -14.38
N TYR A 48 -2.78 10.36 -14.06
CA TYR A 48 -3.88 9.98 -14.93
C TYR A 48 -3.98 10.89 -16.15
N HIS A 49 -3.94 10.29 -17.34
CA HIS A 49 -4.06 10.95 -18.64
C HIS A 49 -5.01 10.20 -19.57
N GLY A 50 -6.09 9.62 -19.03
CA GLY A 50 -7.09 8.90 -19.82
C GLY A 50 -6.90 7.38 -19.88
N GLN A 51 -6.06 6.81 -19.01
CA GLN A 51 -5.95 5.34 -18.91
C GLN A 51 -7.30 4.70 -18.57
N THR A 52 -7.53 3.49 -19.05
CA THR A 52 -8.65 2.65 -18.62
C THR A 52 -8.13 1.51 -17.77
N TYR A 53 -9.02 0.72 -17.18
CA TYR A 53 -8.65 -0.44 -16.40
C TYR A 53 -9.52 -1.65 -16.73
N ASN A 54 -8.93 -2.84 -16.63
CA ASN A 54 -9.64 -4.10 -16.69
C ASN A 54 -9.39 -4.89 -15.41
N ILE A 55 -10.46 -5.35 -14.76
CA ILE A 55 -10.38 -6.18 -13.56
C ILE A 55 -10.46 -7.66 -14.00
N ALA A 56 -9.67 -8.53 -13.37
CA ALA A 56 -9.80 -9.96 -13.57
C ALA A 56 -11.24 -10.43 -13.28
N PRO A 57 -11.75 -11.42 -14.05
CA PRO A 57 -13.09 -11.93 -13.84
C PRO A 57 -13.23 -12.50 -12.42
N GLU A 58 -14.45 -12.41 -11.89
CA GLU A 58 -14.81 -13.07 -10.64
C GLU A 58 -14.58 -14.59 -10.76
N ARG A 59 -14.15 -15.18 -9.66
CA ARG A 59 -13.94 -16.62 -9.53
C ARG A 59 -14.51 -17.09 -8.21
N ASP A 60 -14.90 -18.35 -8.17
CA ASP A 60 -15.27 -18.99 -6.91
C ASP A 60 -14.08 -18.95 -5.94
N LEU A 61 -14.34 -18.48 -4.73
CA LEU A 61 -13.33 -18.30 -3.69
C LEU A 61 -13.20 -19.53 -2.80
N GLY A 62 -14.22 -20.41 -2.75
CA GLY A 62 -14.27 -21.51 -1.79
C GLY A 62 -13.91 -21.06 -0.37
N ASP A 63 -12.96 -21.76 0.26
CA ASP A 63 -12.47 -21.47 1.61
C ASP A 63 -11.24 -20.54 1.63
N ALA A 64 -10.94 -19.83 0.53
CA ALA A 64 -9.79 -18.95 0.45
C ALA A 64 -9.87 -17.82 1.49
N THR A 65 -8.76 -17.60 2.20
CA THR A 65 -8.62 -16.50 3.16
C THR A 65 -7.80 -15.33 2.59
N ILE A 66 -7.06 -15.59 1.50
CA ILE A 66 -6.29 -14.62 0.73
C ILE A 66 -6.59 -14.84 -0.76
N VAL A 67 -6.86 -13.75 -1.48
CA VAL A 67 -7.22 -13.78 -2.91
C VAL A 67 -6.47 -12.65 -3.63
N PRO A 68 -5.61 -12.97 -4.61
CA PRO A 68 -5.11 -11.94 -5.53
C PRO A 68 -6.18 -11.57 -6.54
N ILE A 69 -6.37 -10.27 -6.78
CA ILE A 69 -7.26 -9.74 -7.83
C ILE A 69 -6.44 -8.80 -8.72
N ARG A 70 -6.32 -9.17 -10.00
CA ARG A 70 -5.58 -8.38 -10.98
C ARG A 70 -6.41 -7.21 -11.47
N VAL A 71 -5.77 -6.05 -11.54
CA VAL A 71 -6.21 -4.88 -12.29
C VAL A 71 -5.13 -4.57 -13.31
N THR A 72 -5.50 -4.53 -14.59
CA THR A 72 -4.62 -4.14 -15.68
C THR A 72 -4.96 -2.72 -16.09
N ILE A 73 -4.01 -1.80 -15.94
CA ILE A 73 -4.14 -0.42 -16.43
C ILE A 73 -3.73 -0.39 -17.90
N ILE A 74 -4.59 0.20 -18.73
CA ILE A 74 -4.43 0.24 -20.19
C ILE A 74 -4.27 1.70 -20.60
N ASP A 75 -3.17 1.99 -21.29
CA ASP A 75 -2.85 3.34 -21.73
C ASP A 75 -3.37 3.59 -23.17
N PRO A 76 -4.16 4.65 -23.41
CA PRO A 76 -4.72 4.91 -24.73
C PRO A 76 -3.65 5.33 -25.77
N GLN A 77 -2.46 5.76 -25.33
CA GLN A 77 -1.34 6.16 -26.19
C GLN A 77 -0.44 4.97 -26.54
N GLY A 78 -0.83 3.73 -26.19
CA GLY A 78 -0.14 2.51 -26.61
C GLY A 78 1.07 2.11 -25.76
N ARG A 79 1.27 2.74 -24.59
CA ARG A 79 2.27 2.25 -23.62
C ARG A 79 1.90 0.83 -23.16
N PRO A 80 2.89 -0.03 -22.83
CA PRO A 80 2.61 -1.36 -22.31
C PRO A 80 1.66 -1.32 -21.10
N PRO A 81 0.69 -2.26 -21.00
CA PRO A 81 -0.23 -2.29 -19.88
C PRO A 81 0.49 -2.53 -18.55
N VAL A 82 0.06 -1.84 -17.50
CA VAL A 82 0.59 -2.02 -16.14
C VAL A 82 -0.26 -3.03 -15.38
N ARG A 83 0.38 -4.03 -14.79
CA ARG A 83 -0.31 -5.10 -14.05
C ARG A 83 -0.18 -4.89 -12.54
N LEU A 84 -1.33 -4.77 -11.89
CA LEU A 84 -1.46 -4.58 -10.44
C LEU A 84 -2.24 -5.75 -9.84
N ASP A 85 -1.58 -6.61 -9.08
CA ASP A 85 -2.24 -7.71 -8.35
C ASP A 85 -2.48 -7.28 -6.90
N PHE A 86 -3.72 -6.86 -6.60
CA PHE A 86 -4.13 -6.51 -5.25
C PHE A 86 -4.33 -7.78 -4.42
N GLN A 87 -3.65 -7.86 -3.28
CA GLN A 87 -3.77 -8.97 -2.34
C GLN A 87 -4.88 -8.67 -1.35
N TRP A 88 -6.00 -9.38 -1.47
CA TRP A 88 -7.15 -9.26 -0.58
C TRP A 88 -7.09 -10.34 0.48
N ARG A 89 -7.52 -10.01 1.70
CA ARG A 89 -7.75 -11.00 2.75
C ARG A 89 -9.08 -10.81 3.43
N LYS A 90 -9.68 -11.90 3.87
CA LYS A 90 -10.89 -11.86 4.70
C LYS A 90 -10.49 -11.53 6.13
N ASN A 91 -10.97 -10.39 6.63
CA ASN A 91 -10.73 -9.97 8.00
C ASN A 91 -11.59 -10.82 8.94
N SER A 92 -10.97 -11.69 9.73
CA SER A 92 -11.69 -12.61 10.63
C SER A 92 -12.49 -11.93 11.72
N GLN A 93 -12.18 -10.67 12.06
CA GLN A 93 -12.91 -9.91 13.08
C GLN A 93 -14.18 -9.27 12.53
N THR A 94 -14.16 -8.82 11.27
CA THR A 94 -15.27 -8.07 10.66
C THR A 94 -16.03 -8.84 9.58
N GLY A 95 -15.48 -9.96 9.11
CA GLY A 95 -15.98 -10.72 7.96
C GLY A 95 -15.69 -10.08 6.60
N ASN A 96 -15.20 -8.84 6.56
CA ASN A 96 -15.02 -8.07 5.34
C ASN A 96 -13.72 -8.42 4.61
N TRP A 97 -13.77 -8.40 3.27
CA TRP A 97 -12.57 -8.44 2.44
C TRP A 97 -11.91 -7.07 2.41
N GLN A 98 -10.60 -7.04 2.64
CA GLN A 98 -9.79 -5.83 2.57
C GLN A 98 -8.47 -6.13 1.86
N ALA A 99 -8.05 -5.22 0.98
CA ALA A 99 -6.72 -5.27 0.37
C ALA A 99 -5.66 -4.93 1.42
N PHE A 100 -4.53 -5.64 1.41
CA PHE A 100 -3.42 -5.36 2.32
C PHE A 100 -2.09 -5.14 1.61
N ASP A 101 -1.95 -5.62 0.38
CA ASP A 101 -0.75 -5.42 -0.44
C ASP A 101 -1.15 -5.21 -1.90
N MET A 102 -0.25 -4.62 -2.66
CA MET A 102 -0.33 -4.48 -4.11
C MET A 102 0.98 -5.02 -4.68
N ILE A 103 0.89 -5.97 -5.60
CA ILE A 103 2.03 -6.45 -6.36
C ILE A 103 1.99 -5.74 -7.71
N ALA A 104 2.91 -4.81 -7.93
CA ALA A 104 3.05 -4.09 -9.20
C ALA A 104 4.19 -4.71 -9.99
N GLU A 105 3.93 -5.14 -11.23
CA GLU A 105 4.93 -5.77 -12.11
C GLU A 105 5.73 -6.90 -11.43
N GLY A 106 5.03 -7.71 -10.62
CA GLY A 106 5.62 -8.85 -9.90
C GLY A 106 6.31 -8.51 -8.57
N VAL A 107 6.34 -7.24 -8.16
CA VAL A 107 6.99 -6.80 -6.92
C VAL A 107 5.96 -6.32 -5.90
N SER A 108 5.97 -6.93 -4.70
CA SER A 108 5.14 -6.52 -3.56
C SER A 108 5.55 -5.13 -3.06
N MET A 109 4.57 -4.25 -2.88
CA MET A 109 4.81 -2.94 -2.28
C MET A 109 5.21 -3.05 -0.82
N ILE A 110 4.65 -4.00 -0.05
CA ILE A 110 5.12 -4.27 1.31
C ILE A 110 6.60 -4.64 1.31
N THR A 111 7.02 -5.60 0.49
CA THR A 111 8.42 -6.04 0.41
C THR A 111 9.35 -4.91 0.00
N THR A 112 8.95 -4.11 -0.99
CA THR A 112 9.70 -2.92 -1.39
C THR A 112 9.90 -1.96 -0.22
N LYS A 113 8.84 -1.64 0.53
CA LYS A 113 8.94 -0.72 1.67
C LYS A 113 9.69 -1.29 2.87
N GLN A 114 9.62 -2.60 3.10
CA GLN A 114 10.49 -3.27 4.10
C GLN A 114 11.97 -3.05 3.77
N ASN A 115 12.36 -3.21 2.51
CA ASN A 115 13.75 -3.03 2.07
C ASN A 115 14.18 -1.56 2.13
N GLU A 116 13.36 -0.65 1.60
CA GLU A 116 13.65 0.79 1.60
C GLU A 116 13.78 1.36 3.03
N TRP A 117 12.94 0.91 3.96
CA TRP A 117 12.89 1.48 5.31
C TRP A 117 13.70 0.70 6.34
N ALA A 118 14.32 -0.43 5.96
CA ALA A 118 15.14 -1.25 6.85
C ALA A 118 16.26 -0.44 7.53
N SER A 119 16.94 0.44 6.78
CA SER A 119 18.02 1.26 7.32
C SER A 119 17.51 2.26 8.36
N ILE A 120 16.40 2.95 8.06
CA ILE A 120 15.78 3.93 8.97
C ILE A 120 15.31 3.22 10.25
N LEU A 121 14.64 2.08 10.13
CA LEU A 121 14.18 1.30 11.27
C LEU A 121 15.35 0.80 12.13
N ARG A 122 16.46 0.40 11.52
CA ARG A 122 17.65 -0.04 12.26
C ARG A 122 18.34 1.09 13.02
N GLN A 123 18.46 2.27 12.40
CA GLN A 123 19.21 3.39 12.97
C GLN A 123 18.38 4.25 13.90
N ASN A 124 17.11 4.49 13.56
CA ASN A 124 16.25 5.50 14.18
C ASN A 124 14.95 4.91 14.75
N GLY A 125 14.75 3.59 14.64
CA GLY A 125 13.57 2.91 15.14
C GLY A 125 12.27 3.35 14.45
N VAL A 126 11.14 2.98 15.07
CA VAL A 126 9.80 3.29 14.57
C VAL A 126 9.52 4.80 14.57
N ASP A 127 10.08 5.54 15.53
CA ASP A 127 9.92 7.00 15.58
C ASP A 127 10.60 7.71 14.42
N GLY A 128 11.79 7.26 14.03
CA GLY A 128 12.48 7.76 12.84
C GLY A 128 11.69 7.53 11.57
N LEU A 129 11.17 6.32 11.37
CA LEU A 129 10.31 6.03 10.23
C LEU A 129 9.01 6.86 10.26
N THR A 130 8.40 7.02 11.43
CA THR A 130 7.18 7.82 11.59
C THR A 130 7.41 9.27 11.16
N LYS A 131 8.54 9.88 11.57
CA LYS A 131 8.91 11.24 11.13
C LYS A 131 9.09 11.32 9.61
N GLN A 132 9.76 10.34 9.00
CA GLN A 132 9.93 10.27 7.56
C GLN A 132 8.57 10.20 6.84
N LEU A 133 7.65 9.36 7.31
CA LEU A 133 6.32 9.22 6.73
C LEU A 133 5.49 10.49 6.83
N ILE A 134 5.56 11.20 7.96
CA ILE A 134 4.91 12.52 8.13
C ILE A 134 5.47 13.51 7.11
N SER A 135 6.79 13.57 6.95
CA SER A 135 7.44 14.47 5.98
C SER A 135 7.04 14.15 4.54
N SER A 136 6.95 12.86 4.19
CA SER A 136 6.52 12.43 2.86
C SER A 136 5.04 12.77 2.62
N ALA A 137 4.18 12.57 3.62
CA ALA A 137 2.75 12.84 3.51
C ALA A 137 2.41 14.33 3.33
N GLN A 138 3.30 15.23 3.71
CA GLN A 138 3.15 16.68 3.55
C GLN A 138 3.59 17.20 2.18
N GLN A 139 4.24 16.37 1.36
CA GLN A 139 4.64 16.79 0.02
C GLN A 139 3.40 17.06 -0.84
N PRO A 140 3.31 18.23 -1.49
CA PRO A 140 2.17 18.56 -2.32
C PRO A 140 2.07 17.58 -3.49
N ILE A 141 0.85 17.18 -3.83
CA ILE A 141 0.60 16.42 -5.04
C ILE A 141 0.89 17.34 -6.23
N THR A 142 1.73 16.87 -7.14
CA THR A 142 2.06 17.56 -8.38
C THR A 142 1.34 16.88 -9.54
N LEU A 143 0.63 17.67 -10.34
CA LEU A 143 0.05 17.16 -11.58
C LEU A 143 1.16 17.09 -12.61
N ASP A 144 1.29 15.95 -13.27
CA ASP A 144 2.23 15.81 -14.38
C ASP A 144 1.73 16.71 -15.53
N GLN A 145 2.46 17.79 -15.80
CA GLN A 145 2.16 18.68 -16.92
C GLN A 145 2.77 18.06 -18.18
N LYS A 146 1.99 17.29 -18.92
CA LYS A 146 2.28 16.94 -20.31
C LYS A 146 1.80 18.02 -21.26
#